data_AF-A0A7K0DKW0-F1
#
_entry.id   AF-A0A7K0DKW0-F1
#
_cell.length_a   1.000
_cell.length_b   1.000
_cell.length_c   1.000
_cell.angle_alpha   90.00
_cell.angle_beta   90.00
_cell.angle_gamma   90.00
#
_symmetry.space_group_name_H-M   'P 1'
#
loop_
_entity.id
_entity.type
_entity.pdbx_description
1 polymer ?
#
loop_
_entity_poly.entity_id
_entity_poly.type
_entity_poly.pdbx_seq_one_letter_code
_entity_poly.pdbx_strand_id
1 'polypeptide(L)' 'MVSRWFSLLVFVWLILGLVAALQRGYLTHPSDNCADFATVLLNVVAGPLNYIGIHPSMSDCVLPQPTP' A
#
# COMPACT_ATOMS: atom_id res chain seq x y z
N MET A 1 23.78 14.32 -12.36
CA MET A 1 22.62 15.18 -12.01
C MET A 1 21.30 14.39 -11.81
N VAL A 2 21.10 13.25 -12.48
CA VAL A 2 19.88 12.40 -12.40
C VAL A 2 19.64 11.77 -11.01
N SER A 3 20.70 11.35 -10.31
CA SER A 3 20.59 10.64 -9.02
C SER A 3 19.90 11.43 -7.89
N ARG A 4 20.05 12.76 -7.85
CA ARG A 4 19.45 13.60 -6.79
C ARG A 4 17.93 13.69 -6.94
N TRP A 5 17.45 13.85 -8.17
CA TRP A 5 16.02 13.93 -8.46
C TRP A 5 15.32 12.59 -8.26
N PHE A 6 15.95 11.49 -8.67
CA PHE A 6 15.43 10.16 -8.42
C PHE A 6 15.31 9.87 -6.91
N SER A 7 16.33 10.22 -6.12
CA SER A 7 16.29 10.03 -4.66
C SER A 7 15.19 10.85 -4.00
N LEU A 8 14.97 12.09 -4.45
CA LEU A 8 13.87 12.93 -3.96
C LEU A 8 12.51 12.34 -4.30
N LEU A 9 12.33 11.80 -5.51
CA LEU A 9 11.09 11.15 -5.92
C LEU A 9 10.80 9.92 -5.05
N VAL A 10 11.79 9.04 -4.86
CA VAL A 10 11.66 7.86 -3.99
C VAL A 10 11.40 8.27 -2.54
N PHE A 11 12.03 9.33 -2.05
CA PHE A 11 11.81 9.81 -0.68
C PHE A 11 10.37 10.30 -0.47
N VAL A 12 9.85 11.13 -1.39
CA VAL A 12 8.45 11.60 -1.34
C VAL A 12 7.50 10.41 -1.45
N TRP A 13 7.79 9.45 -2.33
CA TRP A 13 7.01 8.23 -2.48
C TRP A 13 6.90 7.44 -1.17
N LEU A 14 8.01 7.23 -0.47
CA LEU A 14 8.03 6.53 0.81
C LEU A 14 7.24 7.25 1.89
N ILE A 15 7.29 8.59 1.92
CA ILE A 15 6.46 9.38 2.85
C ILE A 15 4.97 9.17 2.55
N LEU A 16 4.56 9.23 1.28
CA LEU A 16 3.16 9.01 0.90
C LEU A 16 2.71 7.58 1.25
N GLY A 17 3.56 6.58 1.04
CA GLY A 17 3.29 5.19 1.40
C GLY A 17 3.12 5.00 2.92
N LEU A 18 3.95 5.70 3.72
CA LEU A 18 3.84 5.68 5.17
C LEU A 18 2.54 6.34 5.64
N VAL A 19 2.16 7.49 5.06
CA VAL A 19 0.89 8.17 5.37
C VAL A 19 -0.30 7.27 5.02
N ALA A 20 -0.27 6.59 3.87
CA ALA A 20 -1.33 5.63 3.50
C ALA A 20 -1.42 4.47 4.50
N ALA A 21 -0.28 3.93 4.95
CA ALA A 21 -0.25 2.85 5.94
C ALA A 21 -0.81 3.29 7.29
N LEU A 22 -0.51 4.52 7.72
CA LEU A 22 -1.08 5.13 8.92
C LEU A 22 -2.59 5.31 8.80
N GLN A 23 -3.08 5.85 7.67
CA GLN A 23 -4.51 6.07 7.45
C GLN A 23 -5.32 4.76 7.49
N ARG A 24 -4.71 3.63 7.06
CA ARG A 24 -5.34 2.31 7.13
C ARG A 24 -5.14 1.57 8.46
N GLY A 25 -4.42 2.18 9.41
CA GLY A 25 -4.15 1.58 10.71
C GLY A 25 -3.14 0.43 10.68
N TYR A 26 -2.41 0.23 9.57
CA TYR A 26 -1.46 -0.89 9.45
C TYR A 26 -0.23 -0.79 10.37
N LEU A 27 0.00 0.39 10.98
CA LEU A 27 1.13 0.63 11.87
C LEU A 27 0.72 0.68 13.36
N THR A 28 -0.52 0.34 13.71
CA THR A 28 -0.98 0.37 15.11
C THR A 28 -0.60 -0.89 15.90
N HIS A 29 -0.28 -1.97 15.22
CA HIS A 29 0.14 -3.24 15.82
C HIS A 29 1.36 -3.81 15.08
N PRO A 30 2.22 -4.58 15.78
CA PRO A 30 3.25 -5.38 15.13
C PRO A 30 2.61 -6.33 14.10
N SER A 31 3.29 -6.53 12.97
CA SER A 31 2.85 -7.55 12.01
C SER A 31 3.13 -8.95 12.58
N ASP A 32 2.08 -9.71 12.84
CA ASP A 32 2.20 -11.02 13.51
C ASP A 32 2.36 -12.18 12.51
N ASN A 33 2.19 -11.94 11.21
CA ASN A 33 2.31 -12.95 10.17
C ASN A 33 2.81 -12.39 8.82
N CYS A 34 3.17 -13.29 7.91
CA CYS A 34 3.68 -12.96 6.58
C CYS A 34 2.68 -12.15 5.73
N ALA A 35 1.38 -12.41 5.89
CA ALA A 35 0.34 -11.72 5.14
C ALA A 35 0.18 -10.26 5.59
N ASP A 36 0.27 -9.97 6.88
CA ASP A 36 0.24 -8.62 7.42
C ASP A 36 1.45 -7.83 6.95
N PHE A 37 2.65 -8.41 7.06
CA PHE A 37 3.87 -7.77 6.56
C PHE A 37 3.79 -7.49 5.04
N ALA A 38 3.32 -8.48 4.27
CA ALA A 38 3.11 -8.32 2.83
C ALA A 38 2.09 -7.21 2.52
N THR A 39 1.03 -7.09 3.32
CA THR A 39 0.00 -6.05 3.17
C THR A 39 0.59 -4.67 3.41
N VAL A 40 1.40 -4.48 4.46
CA VAL A 40 2.05 -3.19 4.72
C VAL A 40 3.01 -2.83 3.59
N LEU A 41 3.83 -3.78 3.13
CA LEU A 41 4.79 -3.57 2.05
C LEU A 41 4.09 -3.21 0.73
N LEU A 42 3.05 -3.97 0.38
CA LEU A 42 2.22 -3.70 -0.80
C LEU A 42 1.54 -2.34 -0.68
N ASN A 43 1.10 -1.94 0.51
CA ASN A 43 0.51 -0.62 0.70
C ASN A 43 1.53 0.52 0.55
N VAL A 44 2.79 0.35 0.96
CA VAL A 44 3.82 1.37 0.74
C VAL A 44 4.15 1.54 -0.75
N VAL A 45 4.08 0.46 -1.54
CA VAL A 45 4.32 0.50 -2.98
C VAL A 45 3.08 0.94 -3.77
N ALA A 46 1.92 0.34 -3.53
CA ALA A 46 0.68 0.59 -4.26
C ALA A 46 -0.17 1.73 -3.67
N GLY A 47 0.02 2.11 -2.40
CA GLY A 47 -0.68 3.21 -1.75
C GLY A 47 -0.46 4.55 -2.45
N PRO A 48 0.78 4.97 -2.74
CA PRO A 48 1.07 6.17 -3.53
C PRO A 48 0.45 6.13 -4.92
N LEU A 49 0.36 4.95 -5.54
CA LEU A 49 -0.30 4.76 -6.84
C LEU A 49 -1.81 5.04 -6.78
N ASN A 50 -2.47 4.73 -5.66
CA ASN A 50 -3.89 5.07 -5.48
C ASN A 50 -4.13 6.58 -5.43
N TYR A 51 -3.19 7.38 -4.90
CA TYR A 51 -3.32 8.84 -4.87
C TYR A 51 -3.17 9.50 -6.24
N ILE A 52 -2.49 8.84 -7.19
CA ILE A 52 -2.38 9.30 -8.59
C ILE A 52 -3.48 8.72 -9.49
N GLY A 53 -4.51 8.10 -8.90
CA GLY A 53 -5.72 7.66 -9.61
C GLY A 53 -5.65 6.28 -10.24
N ILE A 54 -4.57 5.51 -9.98
CA ILE A 54 -4.49 4.11 -10.41
C ILE A 54 -5.21 3.27 -9.35
N HIS A 55 -6.48 2.94 -9.61
CA HIS A 55 -7.32 2.07 -8.79
C HIS A 55 -7.37 0.67 -9.42
N PRO A 56 -6.55 -0.30 -8.96
CA PRO A 56 -6.66 -1.67 -9.42
C PRO A 56 -7.87 -2.32 -8.74
N SER A 57 -9.05 -2.19 -9.35
CA SER A 57 -10.23 -2.97 -8.97
C SER A 57 -10.10 -4.36 -9.56
N MET A 58 -10.22 -5.40 -8.73
CA MET A 58 -10.40 -6.76 -9.24
C MET A 58 -11.82 -6.87 -9.80
N SER A 59 -11.95 -7.01 -11.11
CA SER A 59 -13.26 -7.11 -11.79
C SER A 59 -14.02 -8.38 -11.43
N ASP A 60 -13.30 -9.44 -11.05
CA ASP A 60 -13.84 -10.79 -10.91
C ASP A 60 -13.58 -11.36 -9.51
N CYS A 61 -14.08 -10.69 -8.48
CA CYS A 61 -14.20 -11.32 -7.16
C CYS A 61 -15.54 -12.08 -7.06
N VAL A 62 -15.50 -13.39 -7.31
CA VAL A 62 -16.62 -14.28 -6.95
C VAL A 62 -16.55 -14.54 -5.46
N LEU A 63 -17.33 -13.78 -4.68
CA LEU A 63 -17.47 -14.03 -3.25
C LEU A 63 -18.27 -15.32 -3.03
N PRO A 64 -17.78 -16.28 -2.22
CA PRO A 64 -18.58 -17.44 -1.86
C PRO A 64 -19.83 -17.01 -1.08
N GLN A 65 -20.95 -17.66 -1.36
CA GLN A 65 -22.21 -17.41 -0.67
C GLN A 65 -22.03 -17.81 0.81
N PRO A 66 -22.37 -16.95 1.78
CA PRO A 66 -22.28 -17.32 3.19
C PRO A 66 -23.19 -18.51 3.47
N THR A 67 -22.64 -19.57 4.06
CA THR A 67 -23.43 -20.69 4.56
C THR A 67 -24.07 -20.31 5.89
N PRO A 68 -25.37 -20.61 6.10
CA PRO A 68 -26.07 -20.36 7.36
C PRO A 68 -25.56 -21.23 8.52
#